data_AF-D7DC30-F1
#
_entry.id   AF-D7DC30-F1
#
_cell.length_a   1.000
_cell.length_b   1.000
_cell.length_c   1.000
_cell.angle_alpha   90.00
_cell.angle_beta   90.00
_cell.angle_gamma   90.00
#
_symmetry.space_group_name_H-M   'P 1'
#
loop_
_entity.id
_entity.type
_entity.pdbx_description
1 polymer ?
#
loop_
_entity_poly.entity_id
_entity_poly.type
_entity_poly.pdbx_seq_one_letter_code
_entity_poly.pdbx_strand_id
1 'polypeptide(L)'
;MFNNDKSRVHKRIKYTDNVFNRISLIISDNLRSIYEYNNIVKNYGYYLKPIHVVVKKSGSGAVKYYYYGRYWYRLEYTRGNKRKLKWIYIGKEKPDKKLPDPPTNPLEGTVIKIRRGTIEISGSKEALSILSRAFRSGPLDYEGKNDNEN
;
A
#
# COMPACT_ATOMS: atom_id res chain seq x y z
N MET A 1 14.38 -3.17 28.69
CA MET A 1 13.08 -3.86 28.52
C MET A 1 12.12 -2.90 27.85
N PHE A 2 11.73 -3.12 26.60
CA PHE A 2 10.64 -2.37 25.96
C PHE A 2 9.54 -3.36 25.58
N ASN A 3 8.66 -3.65 26.53
CA ASN A 3 7.34 -4.17 26.22
C ASN A 3 6.50 -3.01 25.71
N ASN A 4 6.22 -3.01 24.41
CA ASN A 4 5.15 -2.18 23.87
C ASN A 4 4.32 -3.06 22.93
N ASP A 5 3.63 -4.02 23.52
CA ASP A 5 2.53 -4.72 22.86
C ASP A 5 1.35 -3.74 22.76
N LYS A 6 1.45 -2.82 21.79
CA LYS A 6 0.26 -2.14 21.26
C LYS A 6 -0.53 -3.22 20.53
N SER A 7 -1.43 -3.88 21.26
CA SER A 7 -2.30 -4.92 20.73
C SER A 7 -2.93 -4.45 19.42
N ARG A 8 -2.55 -5.09 18.31
CA ARG A 8 -3.12 -4.77 17.01
C ARG A 8 -4.61 -5.08 17.06
N VAL A 9 -5.43 -4.06 16.84
CA VAL A 9 -6.88 -4.23 16.77
C VAL A 9 -7.20 -4.93 15.45
N HIS A 10 -7.87 -6.07 15.54
CA HIS A 10 -8.28 -6.87 14.38
C HIS A 10 -9.75 -6.59 14.09
N LYS A 11 -10.05 -6.06 12.90
CA LYS A 11 -11.42 -5.87 12.42
C LYS A 11 -11.65 -6.75 11.20
N ARG A 12 -12.66 -7.62 11.27
CA ARG A 12 -13.07 -8.48 10.16
C ARG A 12 -14.31 -7.89 9.50
N ILE A 13 -14.29 -7.72 8.17
CA ILE A 13 -15.44 -7.22 7.42
C ILE A 13 -15.59 -8.01 6.12
N LYS A 14 -16.79 -8.48 5.80
CA LYS A 14 -17.09 -9.10 4.49
C LYS A 14 -17.52 -7.99 3.53
N TYR A 15 -16.92 -7.92 2.34
CA TYR A 15 -17.24 -6.88 1.36
C TYR A 15 -17.32 -7.44 -0.06
N THR A 16 -18.09 -6.73 -0.90
CA THR A 16 -18.14 -6.83 -2.36
C THR A 16 -17.14 -5.84 -3.00
N ASP A 17 -16.90 -5.95 -4.31
CA ASP A 17 -15.74 -5.43 -5.07
C ASP A 17 -15.33 -3.95 -4.91
N ASN A 18 -16.17 -3.08 -4.32
CA ASN A 18 -15.90 -1.62 -4.19
C ASN A 18 -14.80 -1.26 -3.16
N VAL A 19 -14.42 -2.16 -2.25
CA VAL A 19 -13.42 -1.85 -1.20
C VAL A 19 -12.06 -1.45 -1.76
N PHE A 20 -11.61 -2.10 -2.84
CA PHE A 20 -10.32 -1.78 -3.44
C PHE A 20 -10.30 -0.40 -4.07
N ASN A 21 -11.39 0.02 -4.68
CA ASN A 21 -11.50 1.36 -5.26
C ASN A 21 -11.40 2.41 -4.16
N ARG A 22 -12.10 2.20 -3.04
CA ARG A 22 -12.04 3.10 -1.87
C ARG A 22 -10.65 3.16 -1.24
N ILE A 23 -10.00 2.02 -1.06
CA ILE A 23 -8.62 2.01 -0.55
C ILE A 23 -7.67 2.69 -1.54
N SER A 24 -7.85 2.44 -2.85
CA SER A 24 -7.03 3.09 -3.88
C SER A 24 -7.20 4.61 -3.87
N LEU A 25 -8.42 5.12 -3.66
CA LEU A 25 -8.70 6.55 -3.52
C LEU A 25 -8.05 7.16 -2.27
N ILE A 26 -8.03 6.46 -1.13
CA ILE A 26 -7.34 6.95 0.08
C ILE A 26 -5.83 7.11 -0.18
N ILE A 27 -5.28 6.31 -1.08
CA ILE A 27 -3.84 6.25 -1.34
C ILE A 27 -3.46 7.05 -2.58
N SER A 28 -4.40 7.45 -3.45
CA SER A 28 -4.07 8.10 -4.72
C SER A 28 -3.23 9.37 -4.54
N ASP A 29 -3.59 10.20 -3.56
CA ASP A 29 -2.82 11.41 -3.24
C ASP A 29 -1.42 11.06 -2.72
N ASN A 30 -1.33 9.98 -1.95
CA ASN A 30 -0.04 9.44 -1.51
C ASN A 30 0.80 8.90 -2.68
N LEU A 31 0.18 8.27 -3.68
CA LEU A 31 0.89 7.75 -4.85
C LEU A 31 1.57 8.87 -5.63
N ARG A 32 0.91 10.03 -5.77
CA ARG A 32 1.51 11.21 -6.40
C ARG A 32 2.74 11.66 -5.63
N SER A 33 2.64 11.87 -4.32
CA SER A 33 3.80 12.27 -3.50
C SER A 33 4.92 11.22 -3.51
N ILE A 34 4.59 9.94 -3.52
CA ILE A 34 5.57 8.84 -3.64
C ILE A 34 6.27 8.89 -5.01
N TYR A 35 5.54 9.18 -6.08
CA TYR A 35 6.12 9.31 -7.42
C TYR A 35 7.08 10.49 -7.51
N GLU A 36 6.66 11.65 -7.03
CA GLU A 36 7.49 12.86 -6.94
C GLU A 36 8.74 12.60 -6.09
N TYR A 37 8.57 11.95 -4.94
CA TYR A 37 9.67 11.54 -4.07
C TYR A 37 10.64 10.58 -4.79
N ASN A 38 10.13 9.56 -5.47
CA ASN A 38 10.93 8.60 -6.22
C ASN A 38 11.71 9.25 -7.37
N ASN A 39 11.20 10.33 -7.97
CA ASN A 39 11.96 11.10 -8.96
C ASN A 39 13.20 11.78 -8.37
N ILE A 40 13.21 12.07 -7.07
CA ILE A 40 14.37 12.62 -6.37
C ILE A 40 15.31 11.47 -5.97
N VAL A 41 14.79 10.45 -5.28
CA VAL A 41 15.64 9.40 -4.68
C VAL A 41 16.20 8.39 -5.68
N LYS A 42 15.64 8.29 -6.90
CA LYS A 42 16.17 7.43 -7.96
C LYS A 42 17.62 7.76 -8.33
N ASN A 43 18.03 9.02 -8.20
CA ASN A 43 19.41 9.47 -8.46
C ASN A 43 20.42 8.89 -7.45
N TYR A 44 19.92 8.40 -6.31
CA TYR A 44 20.70 7.71 -5.28
C TYR A 44 20.60 6.18 -5.41
N GLY A 45 19.91 5.66 -6.43
CA GLY A 45 19.70 4.23 -6.65
C GLY A 45 18.61 3.58 -5.79
N TYR A 46 17.84 4.39 -5.06
CA TYR A 46 16.78 3.92 -4.15
C TYR A 46 15.39 4.24 -4.67
N TYR A 47 14.43 3.42 -4.25
CA TYR A 47 13.02 3.56 -4.54
C TYR A 47 12.20 3.18 -3.32
N LEU A 48 11.12 3.93 -3.09
CA LEU A 48 10.17 3.70 -2.02
C LEU A 48 8.88 3.13 -2.58
N LYS A 49 8.44 1.99 -2.02
CA LYS A 49 7.11 1.43 -2.27
C LYS A 49 6.22 1.64 -1.05
N PRO A 50 4.99 2.15 -1.24
CA PRO A 50 4.04 2.37 -0.14
C PRO A 50 3.33 1.08 0.29
N ILE A 51 3.44 0.02 -0.51
CA ILE A 51 2.72 -1.25 -0.33
C ILE A 51 3.66 -2.42 -0.67
N HIS A 52 3.66 -3.44 0.19
CA HIS A 52 4.23 -4.74 -0.10
C HIS A 52 3.11 -5.79 -0.21
N VAL A 53 3.06 -6.52 -1.32
CA VAL A 53 2.00 -7.50 -1.59
C VAL A 53 2.56 -8.92 -1.58
N VAL A 54 1.96 -9.78 -0.77
CA VAL A 54 2.33 -11.20 -0.67
C VAL A 54 1.13 -12.06 -1.05
N VAL A 55 1.33 -13.02 -1.95
CA VAL A 55 0.31 -14.02 -2.31
C VAL A 55 0.76 -15.38 -1.80
N LYS A 56 -0.01 -15.98 -0.89
CA LYS A 56 0.21 -17.35 -0.40
C LYS A 56 -0.82 -18.28 -1.04
N LYS A 57 -0.36 -19.24 -1.84
CA LYS A 57 -1.20 -20.30 -2.41
C LYS A 57 -1.24 -21.49 -1.45
N SER A 58 -2.41 -22.09 -1.28
CA SER A 58 -2.62 -23.32 -0.52
C SER A 58 -3.67 -24.19 -1.22
N GLY A 59 -3.80 -25.47 -0.85
CA GLY A 59 -4.85 -26.34 -1.37
C GLY A 59 -6.28 -25.80 -1.16
N SER A 60 -6.47 -24.87 -0.21
CA SER A 60 -7.75 -24.21 0.06
C SER A 60 -7.99 -22.92 -0.76
N GLY A 61 -7.06 -22.55 -1.64
CA GLY A 61 -7.07 -21.32 -2.44
C GLY A 61 -5.93 -20.35 -2.10
N ALA A 62 -5.97 -19.16 -2.69
CA ALA A 62 -4.96 -18.10 -2.49
C ALA A 62 -5.40 -17.10 -1.40
N VAL A 63 -4.43 -16.68 -0.58
CA VAL A 63 -4.58 -15.57 0.37
C VAL A 63 -3.65 -14.44 -0.07
N LYS A 64 -4.21 -13.25 -0.27
CA LYS A 64 -3.44 -12.04 -0.59
C LYS A 64 -3.27 -11.20 0.67
N TYR A 65 -2.07 -10.71 0.91
CA TYR A 65 -1.74 -9.80 1.99
C TYR A 65 -1.20 -8.51 1.39
N TYR A 66 -1.78 -7.38 1.80
CA TYR A 66 -1.32 -6.04 1.46
C TYR A 66 -0.81 -5.40 2.73
N TYR A 67 0.49 -5.15 2.78
CA TYR A 67 1.14 -4.49 3.90
C TYR A 67 1.43 -3.04 3.50
N TYR A 68 0.79 -2.09 4.18
CA TYR A 68 0.96 -0.66 3.95
C TYR A 68 2.07 -0.12 4.84
N GLY A 69 2.98 0.65 4.26
CA GLY A 69 4.13 1.20 4.97
C GLY A 69 5.13 1.84 4.03
N ARG A 70 6.41 1.83 4.42
CA ARG A 70 7.53 2.36 3.65
C ARG A 70 8.51 1.23 3.38
N TYR A 71 8.58 0.75 2.15
CA TYR A 71 9.43 -0.37 1.77
C TYR A 71 10.48 0.11 0.79
N TRP A 72 11.74 0.05 1.21
CA TRP A 72 12.88 0.52 0.44
C TRP A 72 13.42 -0.56 -0.46
N TYR A 73 13.70 -0.17 -1.70
CA TYR A 73 14.28 -1.02 -2.73
C TYR A 73 15.48 -0.35 -3.38
N ARG A 74 16.48 -1.15 -3.76
CA ARG A 74 17.57 -0.76 -4.65
C ARG A 74 17.33 -1.39 -6.03
N LEU A 75 17.66 -0.65 -7.08
CA LEU A 75 17.74 -1.20 -8.42
C LEU A 75 19.16 -1.66 -8.73
N GLU A 76 19.31 -2.92 -9.11
CA GLU A 76 20.54 -3.45 -9.68
C GLU A 76 20.33 -3.84 -11.14
N TYR A 77 21.30 -3.49 -11.98
CA TYR A 77 21.35 -3.95 -13.36
C TYR A 77 22.43 -5.02 -13.46
N THR A 78 22.05 -6.24 -13.84
CA THR A 78 23.06 -7.28 -14.10
C THR A 78 23.74 -6.99 -15.44
N ARG A 79 25.08 -6.92 -15.45
CA ARG A 79 25.87 -6.82 -16.69
C ARG A 79 25.95 -8.20 -17.37
N GLY A 80 25.61 -8.26 -18.66
CA GLY A 80 25.59 -9.46 -19.51
C GLY A 80 24.80 -9.19 -20.80
N ASN A 81 24.68 -10.19 -21.70
CA ASN A 81 24.03 -10.04 -23.02
C ASN A 81 22.55 -9.57 -22.99
N LYS A 82 21.88 -9.63 -21.84
CA LYS A 82 20.55 -9.04 -21.62
C LYS A 82 20.55 -8.25 -20.31
N ARG A 83 20.34 -6.94 -20.39
CA ARG A 83 20.20 -6.05 -19.22
C ARG A 83 18.93 -6.41 -18.46
N LYS A 84 19.06 -7.14 -17.35
CA LYS A 84 17.94 -7.45 -16.44
C LYS A 84 17.94 -6.47 -15.27
N LEU A 85 16.76 -5.92 -14.99
CA LEU A 85 16.52 -5.08 -13.82
C LEU A 85 16.15 -5.98 -12.63
N LYS A 86 16.87 -5.84 -11.52
CA LYS A 86 16.59 -6.52 -10.26
C LYS A 86 16.22 -5.51 -9.19
N TRP A 87 15.04 -5.67 -8.60
CA TRP A 87 14.61 -4.92 -7.42
C TRP A 87 15.05 -5.68 -6.17
N ILE A 88 15.86 -5.04 -5.33
CA ILE A 88 16.37 -5.64 -4.09
C ILE A 88 15.73 -4.94 -2.92
N TYR A 89 14.98 -5.68 -2.12
CA TYR A 89 14.39 -5.16 -0.89
C TYR A 89 15.47 -4.91 0.15
N ILE A 90 15.48 -3.71 0.73
CA ILE A 90 16.50 -3.26 1.68
C ILE A 90 15.96 -3.24 3.11
N GLY A 91 14.67 -2.93 3.28
CA GLY A 91 14.06 -2.83 4.58
C GLY A 91 12.97 -1.78 4.64
N LYS A 92 12.57 -1.43 5.87
CA LYS A 92 11.56 -0.41 6.14
C LYS A 92 12.15 0.94 6.56
N GLU A 93 13.37 0.91 7.08
CA GLU A 93 14.09 2.11 7.52
C GLU A 93 14.72 2.85 6.35
N LYS A 94 14.82 4.18 6.48
CA LYS A 94 15.47 5.03 5.47
C LYS A 94 16.94 4.59 5.32
N PRO A 95 17.38 4.17 4.12
CA PRO A 95 18.66 3.48 3.94
C PRO A 95 19.87 4.42 4.00
N ASP A 96 19.67 5.71 3.73
CA ASP A 96 20.72 6.73 3.79
C ASP A 96 20.17 8.03 4.38
N LYS A 97 20.92 8.63 5.31
CA LYS A 97 20.57 9.89 5.97
C LYS A 97 20.51 11.08 4.99
N LYS A 98 21.25 11.03 3.88
CA LYS A 98 21.27 12.07 2.84
C LYS A 98 19.98 12.13 2.02
N LEU A 99 19.16 11.08 2.06
CA LEU A 99 17.88 11.09 1.36
C LEU A 99 16.90 12.04 2.06
N PRO A 100 16.10 12.81 1.31
CA PRO A 100 15.01 13.58 1.88
C PRO A 100 14.06 12.66 2.65
N ASP A 101 13.29 13.21 3.59
CA ASP A 101 12.35 12.38 4.34
C ASP A 101 11.21 11.88 3.46
N PRO A 102 10.84 10.59 3.58
CA PRO A 102 9.80 10.01 2.75
C PRO A 102 8.44 10.58 3.11
N PRO A 103 7.50 10.69 2.14
CA PRO A 103 6.14 11.13 2.43
C PRO A 103 5.48 10.18 3.44
N THR A 104 4.61 10.74 4.28
CA THR A 104 3.83 9.97 5.26
C THR A 104 2.85 9.05 4.57
N ASN A 105 2.65 7.82 5.05
CA ASN A 105 1.62 6.91 4.54
C ASN A 105 0.46 6.83 5.55
N PRO A 106 -0.77 7.27 5.21
CA PRO A 106 -1.90 7.32 6.15
C PRO A 106 -2.35 5.94 6.64
N LEU A 107 -1.96 4.88 5.92
CA LEU A 107 -2.26 3.49 6.28
C LEU A 107 -1.01 2.75 6.79
N GLU A 108 0.07 3.45 7.15
CA GLU A 108 1.30 2.81 7.63
C GLU A 108 1.03 1.83 8.79
N GLY A 109 1.60 0.62 8.67
CA GLY A 109 1.41 -0.46 9.64
C GLY A 109 0.10 -1.23 9.47
N THR A 110 -0.75 -0.86 8.51
CA THR A 110 -1.99 -1.57 8.20
C THR A 110 -1.71 -2.81 7.36
N VAL A 111 -2.39 -3.91 7.69
CA VAL A 111 -2.39 -5.16 6.94
C VAL A 111 -3.81 -5.46 6.49
N ILE A 112 -3.98 -5.67 5.19
CA ILE A 112 -5.23 -6.13 4.61
C ILE A 112 -5.01 -7.54 4.08
N LYS A 113 -5.76 -8.49 4.62
CA LYS A 113 -5.75 -9.90 4.24
C LYS A 113 -7.03 -10.24 3.51
N ILE A 114 -6.90 -10.88 2.35
CA ILE A 114 -8.03 -11.23 1.50
C ILE A 114 -8.01 -12.73 1.22
N ARG A 115 -9.14 -13.38 1.51
CA ARG A 115 -9.35 -14.81 1.27
C ARG A 115 -10.82 -15.06 0.94
N ARG A 116 -11.10 -15.68 -0.22
CA ARG A 116 -12.46 -16.10 -0.64
C ARG A 116 -13.52 -14.99 -0.44
N GLY A 117 -13.24 -13.79 -0.94
CA GLY A 117 -14.13 -12.62 -0.81
C GLY A 117 -14.24 -12.01 0.60
N THR A 118 -13.56 -12.56 1.61
CA THR A 118 -13.50 -11.96 2.95
C THR A 118 -12.27 -11.06 3.07
N ILE A 119 -12.45 -9.88 3.68
CA ILE A 119 -11.39 -8.92 3.96
C ILE A 119 -11.19 -8.81 5.48
N GLU A 120 -9.97 -9.02 5.92
CA GLU A 120 -9.54 -8.83 7.30
C GLU A 120 -8.56 -7.66 7.32
N ILE A 121 -8.83 -6.66 8.17
CA ILE A 121 -8.00 -5.45 8.29
C ILE A 121 -7.47 -5.38 9.72
N SER A 122 -6.17 -5.24 9.85
CA SER A 122 -5.51 -4.96 11.14
C SER A 122 -4.58 -3.77 10.98
N GLY A 123 -4.49 -2.92 12.00
CA GLY A 123 -3.72 -1.68 11.93
C GLY A 123 -3.86 -0.86 13.20
N SER A 124 -3.38 0.38 13.16
CA SER A 124 -3.59 1.33 14.26
C SER A 124 -5.06 1.77 14.33
N LYS A 125 -5.48 2.33 15.47
CA LYS A 125 -6.85 2.86 15.63
C LYS A 125 -7.13 3.96 14.61
N GLU A 126 -6.14 4.79 14.31
CA GLU A 126 -6.20 5.90 13.37
C GLU A 126 -6.44 5.38 11.95
N ALA A 127 -5.63 4.42 11.48
CA ALA A 127 -5.78 3.83 10.16
C ALA A 127 -7.12 3.10 10.01
N LEU A 128 -7.55 2.37 11.04
CA LEU A 128 -8.87 1.74 11.05
C LEU A 128 -10.02 2.75 11.04
N SER A 129 -9.84 3.92 11.67
CA SER A 129 -10.81 5.01 11.63
C SER A 129 -10.93 5.60 10.23
N ILE A 130 -9.81 5.91 9.57
CA ILE A 130 -9.77 6.38 8.18
C ILE A 130 -10.50 5.39 7.26
N LEU A 131 -10.16 4.11 7.33
CA LEU A 131 -10.80 3.07 6.54
C LEU A 131 -12.29 2.94 6.85
N SER A 132 -12.67 3.03 8.14
CA SER A 132 -14.08 2.95 8.52
C SER A 132 -14.91 4.11 7.97
N ARG A 133 -14.36 5.33 7.92
CA ARG A 133 -15.02 6.50 7.32
C ARG A 133 -15.17 6.31 5.81
N ALA A 134 -14.09 5.92 5.14
CA ALA A 134 -14.08 5.70 3.70
C ALA A 134 -15.04 4.58 3.24
N PHE A 135 -15.34 3.62 4.11
CA PHE A 135 -16.33 2.57 3.84
C PHE A 135 -17.76 2.94 4.24
N ARG A 136 -17.95 3.96 5.10
CA ARG A 136 -19.27 4.44 5.55
C ARG A 136 -19.87 5.49 4.62
N SER A 137 -19.04 6.35 4.01
CA SER A 137 -19.51 7.16 2.90
C SER A 137 -19.99 6.19 1.80
N GLY A 138 -21.24 6.33 1.34
CA GLY A 138 -21.81 5.56 0.22
C GLY A 138 -20.98 5.74 -1.06
N PRO A 139 -21.38 5.17 -2.21
CA PRO A 139 -20.68 5.45 -3.46
C PRO A 139 -20.52 6.98 -3.61
N LEU A 140 -19.31 7.44 -3.93
CA LEU A 140 -19.21 8.70 -4.64
C LEU A 140 -19.77 8.34 -6.01
N ASP A 141 -21.03 8.71 -6.23
CA ASP A 141 -21.64 8.65 -7.54
C ASP A 141 -20.72 9.43 -8.47
N TYR A 142 -20.00 8.69 -9.31
CA TYR A 142 -19.34 9.29 -10.46
C TYR A 142 -20.50 9.64 -11.39
N GLU A 143 -20.99 10.88 -11.31
CA GLU A 143 -21.86 11.45 -12.33
C GLU A 143 -21.04 11.49 -13.63
N GLY A 144 -21.10 10.38 -14.36
CA GLY A 144 -20.83 10.40 -15.79
C GLY A 144 -21.84 11.35 -16.40
N LYS A 145 -21.34 12.40 -17.05
CA LYS A 145 -22.14 13.35 -17.80
C LYS A 145 -23.21 12.62 -18.61
N ASN A 146 -24.45 13.00 -18.41
CA ASN A 146 -25.50 12.78 -19.39
C ASN A 146 -25.16 13.64 -20.60
N ASP A 147 -24.45 13.06 -21.56
CA ASP A 147 -24.41 13.62 -22.91
C ASP A 147 -25.69 13.18 -23.62
N ASN A 148 -26.80 13.83 -23.23
CA ASN A 148 -27.92 14.03 -24.15
C ASN A 148 -27.62 15.33 -24.88
N GLU A 149 -27.10 15.25 -26.10
CA GLU A 149 -27.28 16.28 -27.11
C GLU A 149 -27.20 15.67 -28.53
N ASN A 150 -28.37 15.73 -29.19
CA ASN A 150 -28.74 15.43 -30.59
C ASN A 150 -28.99 13.99 -31.02
#